data_AF-A0A8T3P295-F1
#
_entry.id   AF-A0A8T3P295-F1
#
_cell.length_a   1.000
_cell.length_b   1.000
_cell.length_c   1.000
_cell.angle_alpha   90.00
_cell.angle_beta   90.00
_cell.angle_gamma   90.00
#
_symmetry.space_group_name_H-M   'P 1'
#
loop_
_entity.id
_entity.type
_entity.pdbx_description
1 polymer ?
#
loop_
_entity_poly.entity_id
_entity_poly.type
_entity_poly.pdbx_seq_one_letter_code
_entity_poly.pdbx_strand_id
1 'polypeptide(L)' 'MTAFEIILVTVGAALLLLGGVSAFALFGRALKISDRFGDETNVGTLWGLFLLGVSAGLWLMWWGLP' A
#
# COMPACT_ATOMS: atom_id res chain seq x y z
N MET A 1 4.41 -23.52 -9.55
CA MET A 1 4.58 -22.71 -8.35
C MET A 1 4.42 -23.56 -7.12
N THR A 2 5.30 -23.43 -6.14
CA THR A 2 5.19 -24.11 -4.84
C THR A 2 4.09 -23.46 -3.97
N ALA A 3 3.60 -24.18 -2.95
CA ALA A 3 2.65 -23.61 -2.00
C ALA A 3 3.19 -22.33 -1.32
N PHE A 4 4.50 -22.29 -1.10
CA PHE A 4 5.19 -21.13 -0.56
C PHE A 4 5.14 -19.92 -1.51
N GLU A 5 5.45 -20.10 -2.81
CA GLU A 5 5.35 -19.05 -3.82
C GLU A 5 3.93 -18.50 -3.95
N ILE A 6 2.91 -19.36 -3.89
CA ILE A 6 1.50 -18.94 -3.93
C ILE A 6 1.17 -18.02 -2.76
N ILE A 7 1.66 -18.36 -1.54
CA ILE A 7 1.47 -17.52 -0.35
C ILE A 7 2.18 -16.17 -0.54
N LEU A 8 3.43 -16.17 -1.00
CA LEU A 8 4.20 -14.94 -1.25
C LEU A 8 3.49 -14.01 -2.23
N VAL A 9 3.01 -14.54 -3.36
CA VAL A 9 2.29 -13.76 -4.37
C VAL A 9 0.95 -13.25 -3.83
N THR A 10 0.21 -14.07 -3.08
CA THR A 10 -1.09 -13.66 -2.51
C THR A 10 -0.92 -12.54 -1.50
N VAL A 11 0.05 -12.68 -0.58
CA VAL A 11 0.35 -11.65 0.43
C VAL A 11 0.92 -10.39 -0.25
N GLY A 12 1.81 -10.57 -1.22
CA GLY A 12 2.37 -9.48 -2.01
C GLY A 12 1.30 -8.66 -2.73
N ALA A 13 0.35 -9.33 -3.40
CA ALA A 13 -0.78 -8.69 -4.06
C ALA A 13 -1.68 -7.93 -3.07
N ALA A 14 -1.97 -8.51 -1.90
CA ALA A 14 -2.76 -7.85 -0.86
C ALA A 14 -2.07 -6.57 -0.34
N LEU A 15 -0.74 -6.61 -0.16
CA LEU A 15 0.05 -5.44 0.25
C LEU A 15 0.10 -4.36 -0.84
N LEU A 16 0.20 -4.75 -2.11
CA LEU A 16 0.11 -3.79 -3.22
C LEU A 16 -1.26 -3.11 -3.28
N LEU A 17 -2.35 -3.85 -3.06
CA LEU A 17 -3.69 -3.29 -2.98
C LEU A 17 -3.81 -2.32 -1.79
N LEU A 18 -3.31 -2.69 -0.62
CA LEU A 18 -3.27 -1.81 0.56
C LEU A 18 -2.50 -0.51 0.26
N GLY A 19 -1.34 -0.63 -0.37
CA GLY A 19 -0.53 0.52 -0.78
C GLY A 19 -1.27 1.40 -1.79
N GLY A 20 -1.85 0.80 -2.83
CA GLY A 20 -2.61 1.50 -3.86
C GLY A 20 -3.84 2.23 -3.34
N VAL A 21 -4.62 1.61 -2.45
CA VAL A 21 -5.78 2.25 -1.80
C VAL A 21 -5.34 3.42 -0.93
N SER A 22 -4.23 3.26 -0.20
CA SER A 22 -3.67 4.32 0.64
C SER A 22 -3.18 5.51 -0.21
N ALA A 23 -2.52 5.23 -1.34
CA ALA A 23 -2.11 6.24 -2.31
C ALA A 23 -3.30 6.98 -2.92
N PHE A 24 -4.37 6.26 -3.29
CA PHE A 24 -5.59 6.86 -3.82
C PHE A 24 -6.24 7.81 -2.80
N ALA A 25 -6.31 7.42 -1.53
CA ALA A 25 -6.81 8.27 -0.47
C ALA A 25 -5.93 9.53 -0.26
N LEU A 26 -4.61 9.38 -0.28
CA LEU A 26 -3.67 10.51 -0.22
C LEU A 26 -3.83 11.45 -1.42
N PHE A 27 -4.01 10.91 -2.62
CA PHE A 27 -4.22 11.70 -3.83
C PHE A 27 -5.53 12.49 -3.77
N GLY A 28 -6.62 11.85 -3.37
CA GLY A 28 -7.91 12.52 -3.18
C GLY A 28 -7.83 13.64 -2.14
N ARG A 29 -7.03 13.47 -1.08
CA ARG A 29 -6.75 14.53 -0.09
C ARG A 29 -5.89 15.64 -0.67
N ALA A 30 -4.85 15.33 -1.44
CA ALA A 30 -3.99 16.34 -2.07
C ALA A 30 -4.76 17.25 -3.03
N LEU A 31 -5.81 16.74 -3.69
CA LEU A 31 -6.70 17.53 -4.54
C LEU A 31 -7.67 18.42 -3.75
N LYS A 32 -7.99 18.08 -2.50
CA LYS A 32 -8.85 18.87 -1.63
C LYS A 32 -8.01 19.87 -0.83
N ILE A 33 -7.99 21.12 -1.28
CA ILE A 33 -7.20 22.22 -0.69
C ILE A 33 -7.61 22.59 0.77
N SER A 34 -8.73 22.08 1.31
CA SER A 34 -9.45 22.77 2.40
C SER A 34 -9.48 22.14 3.81
N ASP A 35 -9.11 20.88 4.05
CA ASP A 35 -9.30 20.28 5.40
C ASP A 35 -8.00 20.22 6.21
N ARG A 36 -7.59 21.38 6.72
CA ARG A 36 -6.24 21.61 7.31
C ARG A 36 -6.04 21.22 8.78
N PHE A 37 -7.06 20.83 9.54
CA PHE A 37 -6.92 20.73 11.01
C PHE A 37 -7.47 19.47 11.68
N GLY A 38 -8.21 18.62 10.96
CA GLY A 38 -8.81 17.40 11.56
C GLY A 38 -8.16 16.07 11.15
N ASP A 39 -7.30 16.07 10.14
CA ASP A 39 -7.00 14.87 9.36
C ASP A 39 -5.53 14.40 9.42
N GLU A 40 -4.67 15.12 10.15
CA GLU A 40 -3.21 14.90 10.19
C GLU A 40 -2.82 13.50 10.70
N THR A 41 -3.53 12.97 11.70
CA THR A 41 -3.27 11.64 12.27
C THR A 41 -3.49 10.51 11.24
N ASN A 42 -4.43 10.71 10.31
CA ASN A 42 -4.73 9.75 9.26
C ASN A 42 -3.76 9.87 8.08
N VAL A 43 -3.25 11.07 7.77
CA VAL A 43 -2.30 11.27 6.66
C VAL A 43 -1.00 10.52 6.90
N GLY A 44 -0.43 10.59 8.10
CA GLY A 44 0.80 9.85 8.45
C GLY A 44 0.62 8.34 8.32
N THR A 45 -0.52 7.82 8.78
CA THR A 45 -0.86 6.40 8.66
C THR A 45 -1.01 5.99 7.20
N LEU A 46 -1.70 6.78 6.36
CA LEU A 46 -1.85 6.49 4.93
C LEU A 46 -0.50 6.48 4.20
N TRP A 47 0.41 7.39 4.53
CA TRP A 47 1.78 7.34 4.00
C TRP A 47 2.54 6.10 4.45
N GLY A 48 2.42 5.72 5.72
CA GLY A 48 3.02 4.50 6.26
C GLY A 48 2.51 3.25 5.53
N LEU A 49 1.20 3.13 5.38
CA LEU A 49 0.56 2.02 4.66
C LEU A 49 0.92 2.00 3.17
N PHE A 50 1.05 3.18 2.54
CA PHE A 50 1.52 3.30 1.16
C PHE A 50 2.95 2.76 1.01
N LEU A 51 3.88 3.30 1.79
CA LEU A 51 5.30 2.94 1.70
C LEU A 51 5.51 1.46 2.03
N LEU A 52 4.92 0.96 3.12
CA LEU A 52 5.02 -0.45 3.50
C LEU A 52 4.34 -1.35 2.48
N GLY A 53 3.10 -1.04 2.09
CA GLY A 53 2.32 -1.86 1.16
C GLY A 53 2.99 -2.00 -0.20
N VAL A 54 3.49 -0.90 -0.77
CA VAL A 54 4.18 -0.94 -2.07
C VAL A 54 5.54 -1.61 -1.96
N SER A 55 6.39 -1.22 -1.00
CA SER A 55 7.74 -1.79 -0.90
C SER A 55 7.74 -3.27 -0.56
N ALA A 56 7.00 -3.68 0.48
CA ALA A 56 6.90 -5.09 0.88
C ALA A 56 6.13 -5.91 -0.15
N GLY A 57 5.07 -5.34 -0.75
CA GLY A 57 4.30 -5.99 -1.81
C GLY A 57 5.15 -6.30 -3.03
N LEU A 58 5.89 -5.31 -3.55
CA LEU A 58 6.80 -5.51 -4.69
C LEU A 58 7.92 -6.51 -4.35
N TRP A 59 8.48 -6.43 -3.15
CA TRP A 59 9.52 -7.37 -2.70
C TRP A 59 9.03 -8.82 -2.69
N LEU A 60 7.82 -9.07 -2.17
CA LEU A 60 7.24 -10.42 -2.14
C LEU A 60 6.84 -10.92 -3.53
N MET A 61 6.32 -10.04 -4.38
CA MET A 61 6.01 -10.38 -5.76
C MET A 61 7.28 -10.73 -6.55
N TRP A 62 8.39 -10.02 -6.31
CA TRP A 62 9.70 -10.33 -6.90
C TRP A 62 10.22 -11.72 -6.52
N TRP A 63 10.03 -12.12 -5.26
CA TRP A 63 10.44 -13.45 -4.78
C TRP A 63 9.47 -14.57 -5.16
N GLY A 64 8.18 -14.25 -5.30
CA GLY A 64 7.13 -15.24 -5.53
C GLY A 64 6.85 -15.54 -7.00
N LEU A 65 7.23 -14.65 -7.93
CA LEU A 65 7.08 -14.86 -9.37
C LEU A 65 8.33 -15.54 -9.96
N PRO A 66 8.17 -16.48 -10.91
CA PRO A 66 9.27 -17.16 -11.58
C PRO A 66 10.04 -16.26 -12.55
#